data_AF-A0A356E5R7-F1
#
_entry.id   AF-A0A356E5R7-F1
#
_cell.length_a   1.000
_cell.length_b   1.000
_cell.length_c   1.000
_cell.angle_alpha   90.00
_cell.angle_beta   90.00
_cell.angle_gamma   90.00
#
_symmetry.space_group_name_H-M   'P 1'
#
loop_
_entity.id
_entity.type
_entity.pdbx_description
1 polymer ?
#
loop_
_entity_poly.entity_id
_entity_poly.type
_entity_poly.pdbx_seq_one_letter_code
_entity_poly.pdbx_strand_id
1 'polypeptide(L)'
;MIIHRVKSAVRKTCFFLTALYSITVFADGAKLAIIIDDIGYHPRNDNAVLAMPKEIAVAIIPSAPYAKQRNQQASEQGRDILI
;
A
#
# COMPACT_ATOMS: atom_id res chain seq x y z
N MET A 1 13.54 -10.08 -53.91
CA MET A 1 13.35 -11.10 -52.84
C MET A 1 13.81 -10.63 -51.44
N ILE A 2 14.93 -9.91 -51.31
CA ILE A 2 15.52 -9.50 -50.01
C ILE A 2 14.62 -8.51 -49.22
N ILE A 3 14.06 -7.50 -49.88
CA ILE A 3 13.26 -6.44 -49.23
C ILE A 3 11.96 -6.98 -48.59
N HIS A 4 11.34 -7.98 -49.21
CA HIS A 4 10.16 -8.66 -48.64
C HIS A 4 10.50 -9.49 -47.39
N ARG A 5 11.70 -10.09 -47.33
CA ARG A 5 12.16 -10.80 -46.13
C ARG A 5 12.41 -9.85 -44.96
N VAL A 6 13.00 -8.68 -45.21
CA VAL A 6 13.26 -7.67 -44.17
C VAL A 6 11.95 -7.10 -43.61
N LYS A 7 10.99 -6.73 -44.47
CA LYS A 7 9.65 -6.27 -44.04
C LYS A 7 8.90 -7.34 -43.21
N SER A 8 9.04 -8.62 -43.60
CA SER A 8 8.45 -9.75 -42.87
C SER A 8 9.11 -9.96 -41.50
N ALA A 9 10.44 -9.82 -41.42
CA ALA A 9 11.19 -9.93 -40.18
C ALA A 9 10.79 -8.83 -39.17
N VAL A 10 10.73 -7.57 -39.61
CA VAL A 10 10.32 -6.44 -38.75
C VAL A 10 8.91 -6.65 -38.18
N ARG A 11 7.96 -7.10 -39.01
CA ARG A 11 6.60 -7.39 -38.56
C ARG A 11 6.56 -8.50 -37.51
N LYS A 12 7.32 -9.59 -37.71
CA LYS A 12 7.42 -10.68 -36.74
C LYS A 12 8.04 -10.23 -35.42
N THR A 13 9.11 -9.44 -35.48
CA THR A 13 9.75 -8.87 -34.28
C THR A 13 8.78 -7.96 -33.54
N CYS A 14 8.04 -7.11 -34.25
CA CYS A 14 7.06 -6.21 -33.63
C CYS A 14 5.93 -7.00 -32.93
N PHE A 15 5.42 -8.04 -33.58
CA PHE A 15 4.44 -8.97 -32.98
C PHE A 15 5.00 -9.68 -31.74
N PHE A 16 6.25 -10.13 -31.78
CA PHE A 16 6.88 -10.83 -30.67
C PHE A 16 7.09 -9.89 -29.47
N LEU A 17 7.50 -8.65 -29.72
CA LEU A 17 7.67 -7.62 -28.68
C LEU A 17 6.33 -7.24 -28.02
N THR A 18 5.26 -7.10 -28.79
CA THR A 18 3.92 -6.82 -28.25
C THR A 18 3.36 -8.00 -27.44
N ALA A 19 3.58 -9.23 -27.90
CA ALA A 19 3.20 -10.43 -27.15
C ALA A 19 3.97 -10.54 -25.83
N LEU A 20 5.28 -10.24 -25.82
CA LEU A 20 6.11 -10.28 -24.61
C LEU A 20 5.68 -9.22 -23.58
N TYR A 21 5.33 -8.01 -24.03
CA TYR A 21 4.85 -6.93 -23.16
C TYR A 21 3.48 -7.26 -22.52
N SER A 22 2.63 -8.01 -23.21
CA SER A 22 1.31 -8.38 -22.70
C SER A 22 1.37 -9.33 -21.48
N ILE A 23 2.49 -10.02 -21.28
CA ILE A 23 2.68 -10.97 -20.16
C ILE A 23 3.00 -10.24 -18.84
N THR A 24 3.41 -8.97 -18.88
CA THR A 24 3.83 -8.23 -17.68
C THR A 24 2.69 -7.52 -16.94
N VAL A 25 1.45 -7.65 -17.39
CA VAL A 25 0.29 -7.05 -16.72
C VAL A 25 -0.14 -7.95 -15.57
N PHE A 26 0.61 -7.91 -14.46
CA PHE A 26 0.13 -8.44 -13.19
C PHE A 26 -0.90 -7.48 -12.62
N ALA A 27 -2.11 -7.98 -12.33
CA ALA A 27 -3.07 -7.22 -11.55
C ALA A 27 -2.55 -7.10 -10.12
N ASP A 28 -2.48 -5.88 -9.59
CA ASP A 28 -2.23 -5.66 -8.17
C ASP A 28 -3.30 -6.42 -7.37
N GLY A 29 -2.88 -7.20 -6.38
CA GLY A 29 -3.81 -7.93 -5.51
C GLY A 29 -4.81 -7.00 -4.82
N ALA A 30 -5.92 -7.56 -4.32
CA ALA A 30 -6.89 -6.80 -3.54
C ALA A 30 -6.20 -6.13 -2.34
N LYS A 31 -6.36 -4.81 -2.19
CA LYS A 31 -5.79 -4.02 -1.09
C LYS A 31 -6.85 -3.83 0.00
N LEU A 32 -6.48 -4.04 1.26
CA LEU A 32 -7.32 -3.84 2.44
C LEU A 32 -6.66 -2.83 3.37
N ALA A 33 -7.41 -1.82 3.79
CA ALA A 33 -7.01 -0.89 4.84
C ALA A 33 -7.92 -1.09 6.05
N ILE A 34 -7.32 -1.17 7.24
CA ILE A 34 -8.03 -1.24 8.51
C ILE A 34 -7.58 -0.05 9.35
N ILE A 35 -8.53 0.74 9.82
CA ILE A 35 -8.29 1.90 10.69
C ILE A 35 -9.13 1.71 11.94
N ILE A 36 -8.50 1.84 13.11
CA ILE A 36 -9.20 1.82 14.41
C ILE A 36 -9.32 3.25 14.94
N ASP A 37 -10.55 3.66 15.22
CA ASP A 37 -10.90 5.00 15.67
C ASP A 37 -10.82 5.17 17.20
N ASP A 38 -11.07 6.40 17.66
CA ASP A 38 -11.19 6.81 19.07
C ASP A 38 -9.92 6.60 19.92
N ILE A 39 -8.73 6.58 19.30
CA ILE A 39 -7.47 6.47 20.05
C ILE A 39 -7.22 7.75 20.84
N GLY A 40 -6.83 7.57 22.11
CA GLY A 40 -6.47 8.66 23.01
C GLY A 40 -7.38 8.82 24.22
N TYR A 41 -8.49 8.07 24.30
CA TYR A 41 -9.40 8.08 25.45
C TYR A 41 -9.24 6.88 26.38
N HIS A 42 -8.77 5.72 25.88
CA HIS A 42 -8.82 4.47 26.63
C HIS A 42 -7.44 3.82 26.73
N PRO A 43 -6.59 4.18 27.71
CA PRO A 43 -5.19 3.76 27.72
C PRO A 43 -4.95 2.26 27.60
N ARG A 44 -5.80 1.43 28.23
CA ARG A 44 -5.71 -0.03 28.12
C ARG A 44 -6.01 -0.52 26.71
N ASN A 45 -7.06 0.00 26.08
CA ASN A 45 -7.49 -0.42 24.75
C ASN A 45 -6.53 0.13 23.69
N ASP A 46 -6.13 1.40 23.81
CA ASP A 46 -5.12 2.01 22.95
C ASP A 46 -3.81 1.20 22.97
N ASN A 47 -3.35 0.75 24.15
CA ASN A 47 -2.18 -0.11 24.26
C ASN A 47 -2.36 -1.44 23.51
N ALA A 48 -3.55 -2.05 23.61
CA ALA A 48 -3.84 -3.28 22.89
C ALA A 48 -3.86 -3.06 21.38
N VAL A 49 -4.41 -1.95 20.90
CA VAL A 49 -4.40 -1.57 19.48
C VAL A 49 -2.98 -1.30 18.99
N LEU A 50 -2.17 -0.56 19.75
CA LEU A 50 -0.77 -0.29 19.41
C LEU A 50 0.13 -1.53 19.45
N ALA A 51 -0.30 -2.62 20.11
CA ALA A 51 0.36 -3.92 20.08
C ALA A 51 -0.03 -4.79 18.87
N MET A 52 -1.05 -4.40 18.10
CA MET A 52 -1.43 -5.09 16.87
C MET A 52 -0.38 -4.85 15.75
N PRO A 53 -0.41 -5.62 14.65
CA PRO A 53 0.47 -5.37 13.49
C PRO A 53 0.39 -3.93 12.99
N LYS A 54 1.52 -3.36 12.53
CA LYS A 54 1.64 -1.94 12.16
C LYS A 54 0.87 -1.56 10.90
N GLU A 55 0.43 -2.56 10.14
CA GLU A 55 -0.41 -2.44 8.96
C GLU A 55 -1.86 -2.00 9.30
N ILE A 56 -2.25 -2.07 10.57
CA ILE A 56 -3.51 -1.50 11.07
C ILE A 56 -3.28 -0.03 11.42
N ALA A 57 -3.90 0.89 10.71
CA ALA A 57 -3.78 2.31 11.01
C ALA A 57 -4.60 2.70 12.25
N VAL A 58 -4.25 3.83 12.85
CA VAL A 58 -4.97 4.41 14.01
C VAL A 58 -5.46 5.80 13.69
N ALA A 59 -6.68 6.15 14.11
CA ALA A 59 -7.18 7.51 14.13
C ALA A 59 -7.15 8.07 15.55
N ILE A 60 -6.41 9.15 15.76
CA ILE A 60 -6.11 9.73 17.07
C ILE A 60 -6.86 11.04 17.21
N ILE A 61 -7.80 11.11 18.15
CA ILE A 61 -8.59 12.32 18.38
C ILE A 61 -7.72 13.39 19.06
N PRO A 62 -7.48 14.57 18.44
CA PRO A 62 -6.52 15.54 18.95
C PRO A 62 -6.84 16.10 20.34
N SER A 63 -8.12 16.18 20.68
CA SER A 63 -8.62 16.67 21.97
C SER A 63 -8.61 15.61 23.07
N ALA A 64 -8.27 14.36 22.77
CA ALA A 64 -8.30 13.28 23.74
C ALA A 64 -7.15 13.39 24.76
N PRO A 65 -7.35 13.00 26.04
CA PRO A 65 -6.37 13.22 27.10
C PRO A 65 -4.98 12.62 26.83
N TYR A 66 -4.92 11.51 26.09
CA TYR A 66 -3.68 10.81 25.79
C TYR A 66 -3.22 10.97 24.33
N ALA A 67 -3.88 11.82 23.53
CA ALA A 67 -3.64 11.96 22.09
C ALA A 67 -2.16 12.18 21.74
N LYS A 68 -1.50 13.13 22.42
CA LYS A 68 -0.08 13.44 22.18
C LYS A 68 0.83 12.24 22.41
N GLN A 69 0.63 11.53 23.52
CA GLN A 69 1.41 10.34 23.85
C GLN A 69 1.16 9.23 22.83
N ARG A 70 -0.10 9.01 22.43
CA ARG A 70 -0.46 7.99 21.43
C ARG A 70 0.10 8.29 20.06
N ASN A 71 0.05 9.55 19.63
CA ASN A 71 0.62 9.98 18.36
C ASN A 71 2.13 9.74 18.34
N GLN A 72 2.83 10.09 19.41
CA GLN A 72 4.27 9.84 19.52
C GLN A 72 4.59 8.33 19.44
N GLN A 73 3.88 7.50 20.21
CA GLN A 73 4.09 6.05 20.20
C GLN A 73 3.82 5.42 18.82
N ALA A 74 2.70 5.79 18.18
CA ALA A 74 2.37 5.28 16.85
C ALA A 74 3.38 5.76 15.78
N SER A 75 3.87 7.00 15.90
CA SER A 75 4.86 7.57 14.99
C SER A 75 6.21 6.87 15.13
N GLU A 76 6.65 6.60 16.36
CA GLU A 76 7.86 5.84 16.65
C GLU A 76 7.79 4.39 16.12
N GLN A 77 6.59 3.80 16.05
CA GLN A 77 6.38 2.48 15.41
C GLN A 77 6.46 2.53 13.88
N GLY A 78 6.44 3.72 13.26
CA GLY A 78 6.27 3.88 11.82
C GLY A 78 4.91 3.38 11.34
N ARG A 79 3.86 3.54 12.18
CA ARG A 79 2.48 3.19 11.87
C ARG A 79 1.79 4.35 11.15
N ASP A 80 0.83 4.05 10.27
CA ASP A 80 -0.03 5.05 9.65
C ASP A 80 -1.02 5.65 10.67
N ILE A 81 -1.10 6.99 10.69
CA ILE A 81 -1.87 7.76 11.66
C ILE A 81 -2.80 8.73 10.94
N LEU A 82 -4.08 8.70 11.30
CA LEU A 82 -5.03 9.79 11.06
C LEU A 82 -5.13 10.66 12.32
N ILE A 83 -5.21 11.98 12.13
CA ILE A 83 -5.33 13.01 13.17
C ILE A 83 -6.64 13.76 12.98
#